data_AF-A0A8J6BV12-F1
#
_entry.id   AF-A0A8J6BV12-F1
#
_cell.length_a   1.000
_cell.length_b   1.000
_cell.length_c   1.000
_cell.angle_alpha   90.00
_cell.angle_beta   90.00
_cell.angle_gamma   90.00
#
_symmetry.space_group_name_H-M   'P 1'
#
loop_
_entity.id
_entity.type
_entity.pdbx_description
1 polymer ?
#
loop_
_entity_poly.entity_id
_entity_poly.type
_entity_poly.pdbx_seq_one_letter_code
_entity_poly.pdbx_strand_id
1 'polypeptide(L)'
;MAAAGGEPQKKLLSIIRDFAAEKSHGERRVSDLKRRLDDVRAASDAAAAELEDAKRAREEAEQELRGSQVQAAIVDASIQALEATISNLQEEISKVGSDLDALKSKGDIERDEFISQMHELNTKIRQFQHKVSVELKEEKFSELPSAEGQHVRDNNETLESEGILKDLIDKVNNVDTEVHVLEEEYQKDLLDHDKLRQELADIQAKRALMEAVMGEMKQLQELGEYPFFPSVLSPVFELITCARIREILVSNISKRLQKLSLTGSKRTAEMEKEHASLAEELQRQYACPGCGVNNMVGLEEAAS
;
A
#
# COMPACT_ATOMS: atom_id res chain seq x y z
N MET A 1 121.66 18.64 -4.54
CA MET A 1 120.98 18.93 -5.82
C MET A 1 119.63 19.55 -5.52
N ALA A 2 119.41 20.78 -6.03
CA ALA A 2 118.22 21.59 -5.87
C ALA A 2 116.93 20.78 -6.18
N ALA A 3 115.86 20.79 -5.38
CA ALA A 3 115.07 21.93 -4.92
C ALA A 3 114.63 22.86 -6.06
N ALA A 4 113.97 22.31 -7.09
CA ALA A 4 113.33 23.11 -8.15
C ALA A 4 112.11 22.42 -8.80
N GLY A 5 111.31 21.68 -8.02
CA GLY A 5 110.05 21.06 -8.50
C GLY A 5 108.88 21.17 -7.51
N GLY A 6 109.05 21.90 -6.41
CA GLY A 6 108.24 21.68 -5.21
C GLY A 6 106.85 22.30 -5.19
N GLU A 7 106.61 23.45 -5.85
CA GLU A 7 105.42 24.27 -5.60
C GLU A 7 104.39 24.25 -6.74
N PRO A 8 104.77 24.43 -8.03
CA PRO A 8 103.82 24.31 -9.15
C PRO A 8 103.23 22.90 -9.28
N GLN A 9 104.05 21.87 -9.04
CA GLN A 9 103.62 20.46 -9.10
C GLN A 9 102.63 20.13 -7.98
N LYS A 10 102.83 20.65 -6.76
CA LYS A 10 101.88 20.50 -5.65
C LYS A 10 100.56 21.22 -5.94
N LYS A 11 100.61 22.42 -6.53
CA LYS A 11 99.42 23.17 -6.94
C LYS A 11 98.60 22.44 -7.99
N LEU A 12 99.24 21.87 -9.01
CA LEU A 12 98.58 21.03 -10.01
C LEU A 12 97.92 19.80 -9.39
N LEU A 13 98.61 19.10 -8.47
CA LEU A 13 98.05 17.95 -7.76
C LEU A 13 96.85 18.32 -6.86
N SER A 14 96.86 19.51 -6.24
CA SER A 14 95.69 20.02 -5.50
C SER A 14 94.49 20.21 -6.44
N ILE A 15 94.68 20.89 -7.58
CA ILE A 15 93.61 21.14 -8.55
C ILE A 15 93.01 19.82 -9.06
N ILE A 16 93.84 18.81 -9.34
CA ILE A 16 93.37 17.49 -9.77
C ILE A 16 92.55 16.82 -8.68
N ARG A 17 92.98 16.91 -7.41
CA ARG A 17 92.24 16.37 -6.27
C ARG A 17 90.90 17.08 -6.07
N ASP A 18 90.90 18.40 -6.13
CA ASP A 18 89.69 19.22 -5.98
C ASP A 18 88.71 18.93 -7.12
N PHE A 19 89.20 18.81 -8.36
CA PHE A 19 88.41 18.41 -9.51
C PHE A 19 87.81 17.01 -9.35
N ALA A 20 88.59 16.03 -8.87
CA ALA A 20 88.10 14.68 -8.63
C ALA A 20 87.04 14.64 -7.51
N ALA A 21 87.23 15.42 -6.45
CA ALA A 21 86.27 15.55 -5.36
C ALA A 21 84.95 16.19 -5.83
N GLU A 22 85.03 17.29 -6.59
CA GLU A 22 83.85 17.97 -7.14
C GLU A 22 83.12 17.08 -8.15
N LYS A 23 83.85 16.34 -9.01
CA LYS A 23 83.24 15.38 -9.94
C LYS A 23 82.48 14.29 -9.18
N SER A 24 83.08 13.68 -8.16
CA SER A 24 82.42 12.66 -7.32
C SER A 24 81.19 13.23 -6.58
N HIS A 25 81.28 14.48 -6.12
CA HIS A 25 80.16 15.16 -5.49
C HIS A 25 79.02 15.44 -6.48
N GLY A 26 79.34 15.90 -7.69
CA GLY A 26 78.39 16.08 -8.78
C GLY A 26 77.68 14.78 -9.17
N GLU A 27 78.42 13.68 -9.30
CA GLU A 27 77.87 12.34 -9.61
C GLU A 27 76.90 11.85 -8.52
N ARG A 28 77.23 12.08 -7.24
CA ARG A 28 76.33 11.79 -6.12
C ARG A 28 75.06 12.63 -6.16
N ARG A 29 75.17 13.94 -6.43
CA ARG A 29 74.01 14.84 -6.59
C ARG A 29 73.11 14.41 -7.74
N VAL A 30 73.69 14.04 -8.89
CA VAL A 30 72.92 13.55 -10.04
C VAL A 30 72.23 12.24 -9.71
N SER A 31 72.90 11.32 -9.01
CA SER A 31 72.31 10.05 -8.58
C SER A 31 71.15 10.26 -7.61
N ASP A 32 71.29 11.17 -6.65
CA ASP A 32 70.21 11.53 -5.72
C ASP A 32 69.01 12.18 -6.44
N LEU A 33 69.27 13.12 -7.36
CA LEU A 33 68.20 13.75 -8.15
C LEU A 33 67.46 12.75 -9.04
N LYS A 34 68.17 11.78 -9.64
CA LYS A 34 67.54 10.70 -10.42
C LYS A 34 66.60 9.86 -9.55
N ARG A 35 67.07 9.41 -8.38
CA ARG A 35 66.23 8.67 -7.43
C ARG A 35 64.97 9.47 -7.07
N ARG A 36 65.14 10.74 -6.70
CA ARG A 36 64.00 11.62 -6.36
C ARG A 36 63.04 11.82 -7.53
N LEU A 37 63.54 11.88 -8.77
CA LEU A 37 62.70 11.97 -9.97
C LEU A 37 61.87 10.69 -10.15
N ASP A 38 62.48 9.53 -9.93
CA ASP A 38 61.77 8.24 -10.02
C ASP A 38 60.73 8.10 -8.89
N ASP A 39 61.05 8.53 -7.67
CA ASP A 39 60.10 8.56 -6.55
C ASP A 39 58.89 9.47 -6.85
N VAL A 40 59.12 10.66 -7.40
CA VAL A 40 58.06 11.60 -7.79
C VAL A 40 57.20 11.05 -8.93
N ARG A 41 57.79 10.35 -9.91
CA ARG A 41 57.03 9.69 -10.97
C ARG A 41 56.13 8.59 -10.40
N ALA A 42 56.67 7.72 -9.55
CA ALA A 42 55.88 6.68 -8.91
C ALA A 42 54.72 7.26 -8.09
N ALA A 43 54.96 8.35 -7.35
CA ALA A 43 53.92 9.06 -6.62
C ALA A 43 52.86 9.68 -7.55
N SER A 44 53.27 10.25 -8.68
CA SER A 44 52.35 10.79 -9.70
C SER A 44 51.47 9.71 -10.32
N ASP A 45 52.03 8.55 -10.63
CA ASP A 45 51.30 7.42 -11.20
C ASP A 45 50.31 6.83 -10.19
N ALA A 46 50.72 6.72 -8.91
CA ALA A 46 49.83 6.31 -7.83
C ALA A 46 48.66 7.29 -7.63
N ALA A 47 48.94 8.60 -7.59
CA ALA A 47 47.90 9.62 -7.48
C ALA A 47 46.95 9.63 -8.70
N ALA A 48 47.46 9.34 -9.90
CA ALA A 48 46.63 9.19 -11.09
C ALA A 48 45.69 7.98 -10.99
N ALA A 49 46.17 6.84 -10.48
CA ALA A 49 45.35 5.66 -10.26
C ALA A 49 44.24 5.93 -9.21
N GLU A 50 44.59 6.56 -8.08
CA GLU A 50 43.62 6.94 -7.05
C GLU A 50 42.55 7.91 -7.58
N LEU A 51 42.92 8.84 -8.47
CA LEU A 51 41.98 9.75 -9.10
C LEU A 51 40.98 9.02 -10.02
N GLU A 52 41.44 8.06 -10.81
CA GLU A 52 40.55 7.26 -11.66
C GLU A 52 39.63 6.35 -10.83
N ASP A 53 40.11 5.82 -9.71
CA ASP A 53 39.28 5.07 -8.76
C ASP A 53 38.20 5.96 -8.14
N ALA A 54 38.57 7.18 -7.72
CA ALA A 54 37.62 8.15 -7.18
C ALA A 54 36.57 8.59 -8.21
N LYS A 55 36.96 8.76 -9.49
CA LYS A 55 36.01 9.07 -10.58
C LYS A 55 34.99 7.95 -10.77
N ARG A 56 35.45 6.70 -10.81
CA ARG A 56 34.56 5.53 -10.95
C ARG A 56 33.58 5.43 -9.79
N ALA A 57 34.05 5.61 -8.55
CA ALA A 57 33.19 5.65 -7.37
C ALA A 57 32.16 6.80 -7.43
N ARG A 58 32.57 7.97 -7.92
CA ARG A 58 31.65 9.11 -8.12
C ARG A 58 30.56 8.80 -9.15
N GLU A 59 30.94 8.21 -10.28
CA GLU A 59 30.01 7.83 -11.35
C GLU A 59 28.99 6.80 -10.86
N GLU A 60 29.42 5.82 -10.06
CA GLU A 60 28.53 4.84 -9.44
C GLU A 60 27.52 5.51 -8.49
N ALA A 61 27.98 6.40 -7.62
CA ALA A 61 27.11 7.16 -6.71
C ALA A 61 26.13 8.07 -7.47
N GLU A 62 26.55 8.70 -8.58
CA GLU A 62 25.67 9.53 -9.42
C GLU A 62 24.62 8.70 -10.18
N GLN A 63 24.94 7.47 -10.57
CA GLN A 63 23.96 6.56 -11.17
C GLN A 63 22.91 6.13 -10.13
N GLU A 64 23.34 5.78 -8.93
CA GLU A 64 22.43 5.43 -7.83
C GLU A 64 21.52 6.61 -7.43
N LEU A 65 22.07 7.82 -7.35
CA LEU A 65 21.30 9.03 -7.08
C LEU A 65 20.23 9.25 -8.15
N ARG A 66 20.58 9.11 -9.43
CA ARG A 66 19.62 9.22 -10.54
C ARG A 66 18.52 8.16 -10.46
N GLY A 67 18.86 6.92 -10.10
CA GLY A 67 17.87 5.86 -9.86
C GLY A 67 16.87 6.26 -8.76
N SER A 68 17.38 6.79 -7.65
CA SER A 68 16.56 7.27 -6.53
C SER A 68 15.67 8.45 -6.91
N GLN A 69 16.18 9.39 -7.73
CA GLN A 69 15.41 10.54 -8.24
C GLN A 69 14.24 10.09 -9.13
N VAL A 70 14.46 9.11 -10.02
CA VAL A 70 13.39 8.56 -10.85
C VAL A 70 12.33 7.88 -9.98
N GLN A 71 12.74 7.10 -8.99
CA GLN A 71 11.80 6.46 -8.06
C GLN A 71 10.97 7.49 -7.28
N ALA A 72 11.59 8.59 -6.83
CA ALA A 72 10.88 9.69 -6.18
C ALA A 72 9.83 10.33 -7.10
N ALA A 73 10.18 10.61 -8.36
CA ALA A 73 9.25 11.17 -9.34
C ALA A 73 8.04 10.26 -9.62
N ILE A 74 8.24 8.93 -9.64
CA ILE A 74 7.15 7.95 -9.80
C ILE A 74 6.21 7.98 -8.59
N VAL A 75 6.77 8.05 -7.38
CA VAL A 75 5.98 8.16 -6.15
C VAL A 75 5.17 9.45 -6.13
N ASP A 76 5.78 10.59 -6.48
CA ASP A 76 5.09 11.88 -6.56
C ASP A 76 3.93 11.86 -7.56
N ALA A 77 4.15 11.29 -8.75
CA ALA A 77 3.09 11.14 -9.75
C ALA A 77 1.95 10.22 -9.26
N SER A 78 2.29 9.17 -8.50
CA SER A 78 1.31 8.25 -7.92
C SER A 78 0.48 8.93 -6.83
N ILE A 79 1.11 9.77 -5.99
CA ILE A 79 0.41 10.58 -4.98
C ILE A 79 -0.59 11.52 -5.66
N GLN A 80 -0.15 12.26 -6.69
CA GLN A 80 -1.03 13.18 -7.42
C GLN A 80 -2.24 12.47 -8.06
N ALA A 81 -2.04 11.27 -8.60
CA ALA A 81 -3.13 10.47 -9.17
C ALA A 81 -4.13 9.99 -8.09
N LEU A 82 -3.64 9.60 -6.92
CA LEU A 82 -4.49 9.23 -5.78
C LEU A 82 -5.27 10.44 -5.25
N GLU A 83 -4.64 11.60 -5.12
CA GLU A 83 -5.31 12.84 -4.70
C GLU A 83 -6.43 13.26 -5.67
N ALA A 84 -6.20 13.13 -6.99
CA ALA A 84 -7.22 13.37 -7.99
C ALA A 84 -8.40 12.38 -7.87
N THR A 85 -8.12 11.11 -7.61
CA THR A 85 -9.15 10.08 -7.42
C THR A 85 -9.98 10.35 -6.17
N ILE A 86 -9.34 10.72 -5.05
CA ILE A 86 -10.02 11.10 -3.81
C ILE A 86 -10.93 12.30 -4.05
N SER A 87 -10.45 13.31 -4.78
CA SER A 87 -11.24 14.50 -5.10
C SER A 87 -12.49 14.16 -5.91
N ASN A 88 -12.36 13.30 -6.93
CA ASN A 88 -13.50 12.85 -7.73
C ASN A 88 -14.52 12.06 -6.88
N LEU A 89 -14.05 11.13 -6.05
CA LEU A 89 -14.92 10.37 -5.15
C LEU A 89 -15.67 11.28 -4.15
N GLN A 90 -15.01 12.33 -3.65
CA GLN A 90 -15.66 13.30 -2.76
C GLN A 90 -16.76 14.09 -3.48
N GLU A 91 -16.56 14.43 -4.75
CA GLU A 91 -17.59 15.08 -5.58
C GLU A 91 -18.78 14.14 -5.81
N GLU A 92 -18.53 12.88 -6.18
CA GLU A 92 -19.56 11.86 -6.36
C GLU A 92 -20.38 11.63 -5.07
N ILE A 93 -19.70 11.49 -3.92
CA ILE A 93 -20.35 11.37 -2.61
C ILE A 93 -21.23 12.59 -2.33
N SER A 94 -20.74 13.79 -2.60
CA SER A 94 -21.49 15.04 -2.37
C SER A 94 -22.74 15.10 -3.26
N LYS A 95 -22.61 14.70 -4.53
CA LYS A 95 -23.73 14.65 -5.47
C LYS A 95 -24.79 13.63 -5.04
N VAL A 96 -24.37 12.39 -4.75
CA VAL A 96 -25.28 11.34 -4.26
C VAL A 96 -25.97 11.76 -2.97
N GLY A 97 -25.25 12.45 -2.07
CA GLY A 97 -25.83 13.03 -0.86
C GLY A 97 -26.95 14.03 -1.17
N SER A 98 -26.73 14.95 -2.12
CA SER A 98 -27.76 15.92 -2.52
C SER A 98 -28.98 15.29 -3.18
N ASP A 99 -28.77 14.25 -4.01
CA ASP A 99 -29.85 13.51 -4.67
C ASP A 99 -30.70 12.75 -3.64
N LEU A 100 -30.05 12.15 -2.63
CA LEU A 100 -30.72 11.47 -1.52
C LEU A 100 -31.60 12.43 -0.70
N ASP A 101 -31.09 13.62 -0.37
CA ASP A 101 -31.85 14.64 0.35
C ASP A 101 -33.06 15.13 -0.48
N ALA A 102 -32.89 15.32 -1.79
CA ALA A 102 -33.97 15.68 -2.69
C ALA A 102 -35.05 14.59 -2.73
N LEU A 103 -34.67 13.32 -2.88
CA LEU A 103 -35.61 12.19 -2.86
C LEU A 103 -36.34 12.07 -1.53
N LYS A 104 -35.64 12.27 -0.42
CA LYS A 104 -36.24 12.25 0.92
C LYS A 104 -37.30 13.33 1.07
N SER A 105 -37.00 14.57 0.64
CA SER A 105 -37.96 15.66 0.68
C SER A 105 -39.20 15.41 -0.19
N LYS A 106 -39.01 14.80 -1.36
CA LYS A 106 -40.10 14.39 -2.25
C LYS A 106 -40.97 13.30 -1.61
N GLY A 107 -40.34 12.27 -1.04
CA GLY A 107 -41.04 11.21 -0.33
C GLY A 107 -41.82 11.72 0.89
N ASP A 108 -41.28 12.70 1.61
CA ASP A 108 -42.00 13.37 2.70
C ASP A 108 -43.28 14.07 2.20
N ILE A 109 -43.19 14.81 1.08
CA ILE A 109 -44.34 15.48 0.46
C ILE A 109 -45.40 14.46 0.01
N GLU A 110 -44.99 13.40 -0.71
CA GLU A 110 -45.92 12.38 -1.22
C GLU A 110 -46.61 11.61 -0.08
N ARG A 111 -45.87 11.31 0.99
CA ARG A 111 -46.45 10.67 2.19
C ARG A 111 -47.48 11.58 2.85
N ASP A 112 -47.16 12.86 3.02
CA ASP A 112 -48.06 13.82 3.67
C ASP A 112 -49.32 14.07 2.82
N GLU A 113 -49.19 14.07 1.49
CA GLU A 113 -50.33 14.11 0.57
C GLU A 113 -51.22 12.87 0.71
N PHE A 114 -50.63 11.67 0.71
CA PHE A 114 -51.37 10.43 0.92
C PHE A 114 -52.13 10.42 2.26
N ILE A 115 -51.48 10.83 3.35
CA ILE A 115 -52.11 10.94 4.67
C ILE A 115 -53.31 11.91 4.61
N SER A 116 -53.16 13.04 3.92
CA SER A 116 -54.23 14.02 3.75
C SER A 116 -55.42 13.45 2.98
N GLN A 117 -55.16 12.74 1.87
CA GLN A 117 -56.20 12.06 1.08
C GLN A 117 -56.94 10.99 1.90
N MET A 118 -56.22 10.22 2.72
CA MET A 118 -56.82 9.23 3.61
C MET A 118 -57.71 9.86 4.69
N HIS A 119 -57.32 11.01 5.24
CA HIS A 119 -58.18 11.77 6.16
C HIS A 119 -59.45 12.28 5.49
N GLU A 120 -59.36 12.75 4.24
CA GLU A 120 -60.51 13.18 3.46
C GLU A 120 -61.47 12.01 3.19
N LEU A 121 -60.93 10.85 2.78
CA LEU A 121 -61.72 9.64 2.57
C LEU A 121 -62.44 9.20 3.85
N ASN A 122 -61.73 9.16 4.98
CA ASN A 122 -62.31 8.84 6.28
C ASN A 122 -63.44 9.81 6.66
N THR A 123 -63.31 11.09 6.30
CA THR A 123 -64.36 12.09 6.50
C THR A 123 -65.59 11.76 5.65
N LYS A 124 -65.40 11.42 4.37
CA LYS A 124 -66.50 11.02 3.46
C LYS A 124 -67.22 9.76 3.94
N ILE A 125 -66.49 8.75 4.43
CA ILE A 125 -67.08 7.52 4.99
C ILE A 125 -67.99 7.84 6.19
N ARG A 126 -67.51 8.68 7.13
CA ARG A 126 -68.31 9.08 8.30
C ARG A 126 -69.57 9.84 7.89
N GLN A 127 -69.47 10.74 6.91
CA GLN A 127 -70.63 11.47 6.36
C GLN A 127 -71.65 10.52 5.74
N PHE A 128 -71.19 9.55 4.94
CA PHE A 128 -72.05 8.54 4.33
C PHE A 128 -72.76 7.70 5.40
N GLN A 129 -72.03 7.17 6.38
CA GLN A 129 -72.58 6.39 7.49
C GLN A 129 -73.63 7.19 8.29
N HIS A 130 -73.38 8.48 8.53
CA HIS A 130 -74.34 9.36 9.18
C HIS A 130 -75.62 9.51 8.34
N LYS A 131 -75.50 9.73 7.04
CA LYS A 131 -76.63 9.90 6.12
C LYS A 131 -77.52 8.65 6.09
N VAL A 132 -76.90 7.47 5.91
CA VAL A 132 -77.58 6.16 5.97
C VAL A 132 -78.27 5.95 7.33
N SER A 133 -77.64 6.35 8.44
CA SER A 133 -78.23 6.23 9.78
C SER A 133 -79.44 7.16 10.01
N VAL A 134 -79.51 8.30 9.32
CA VAL A 134 -80.66 9.22 9.35
C VAL A 134 -81.80 8.67 8.49
N GLU A 135 -81.50 8.24 7.26
CA GLU A 135 -82.48 7.65 6.33
C GLU A 135 -83.12 6.37 6.92
N LEU A 136 -82.33 5.50 7.58
CA LEU A 136 -82.84 4.30 8.27
C LEU A 136 -83.60 4.58 9.57
N LYS A 137 -83.54 5.81 10.12
CA LYS A 137 -84.37 6.22 11.27
C LYS A 137 -85.69 6.84 10.82
N GLU A 138 -85.81 7.28 9.58
CA GLU A 138 -87.08 7.67 8.96
C GLU A 138 -87.93 6.44 8.57
N GLU A 139 -87.30 5.31 8.26
CA GLU A 139 -87.96 4.02 8.03
C GLU A 139 -87.84 3.06 9.23
N LYS A 140 -88.67 3.26 10.27
CA LYS A 140 -89.02 2.16 11.18
C LYS A 140 -90.52 2.09 11.43
N PHE A 141 -91.19 1.26 10.64
CA PHE A 141 -92.25 0.38 11.12
C PHE A 141 -91.92 -1.07 10.73
N SER A 142 -92.14 -2.00 11.67
CA SER A 142 -92.26 -3.47 11.55
C SER A 142 -90.98 -4.36 11.55
N GLU A 143 -90.55 -4.70 12.77
CA GLU A 143 -90.54 -6.05 13.40
C GLU A 143 -90.22 -7.35 12.59
N LEU A 144 -89.04 -7.93 12.90
CA LEU A 144 -88.61 -9.36 13.12
C LEU A 144 -88.86 -10.46 12.04
N PRO A 145 -88.30 -11.68 12.21
CA PRO A 145 -86.91 -12.15 12.43
C PRO A 145 -86.54 -13.26 11.39
N SER A 146 -85.41 -13.98 11.55
CA SER A 146 -85.32 -15.47 11.40
C SER A 146 -84.02 -16.02 10.76
N ALA A 147 -83.57 -17.12 11.38
CA ALA A 147 -82.94 -18.34 10.86
C ALA A 147 -81.42 -18.48 10.79
N GLU A 148 -80.99 -19.56 11.45
CA GLU A 148 -79.69 -20.21 11.52
C GLU A 148 -79.04 -20.57 10.17
N GLY A 149 -77.72 -20.80 10.20
CA GLY A 149 -77.08 -21.62 9.16
C GLY A 149 -75.55 -21.71 9.17
N GLN A 150 -75.08 -22.89 9.59
CA GLN A 150 -74.00 -23.67 8.97
C GLN A 150 -72.51 -23.39 9.25
N HIS A 151 -71.93 -24.38 9.96
CA HIS A 151 -70.53 -24.77 10.02
C HIS A 151 -70.05 -25.28 8.65
N VAL A 152 -68.96 -24.73 8.10
CA VAL A 152 -68.11 -25.41 7.10
C VAL A 152 -66.65 -25.17 7.44
N ARG A 153 -65.96 -26.28 7.69
CA ARG A 153 -64.52 -26.41 7.84
C ARG A 153 -63.95 -26.51 6.43
N ASP A 154 -63.09 -25.58 6.03
CA ASP A 154 -62.29 -25.72 4.80
C ASP A 154 -60.81 -25.72 5.15
N ASN A 155 -60.20 -26.87 4.91
CA ASN A 155 -58.77 -27.11 4.94
C ASN A 155 -58.18 -26.59 3.63
N ASN A 156 -57.24 -25.63 3.65
CA ASN A 156 -56.31 -25.42 2.52
C ASN A 156 -55.07 -24.53 2.80
N GLU A 157 -54.55 -24.46 4.03
CA GLU A 157 -53.35 -23.63 4.35
C GLU A 157 -52.02 -24.42 4.50
N THR A 158 -51.95 -25.67 4.04
CA THR A 158 -50.77 -26.53 4.27
C THR A 158 -49.70 -26.46 3.18
N LEU A 159 -50.04 -26.09 1.93
CA LEU A 159 -49.12 -26.18 0.78
C LEU A 159 -48.27 -24.92 0.52
N GLU A 160 -48.75 -23.74 0.90
CA GLU A 160 -48.02 -22.47 0.73
C GLU A 160 -46.98 -22.26 1.85
N SER A 161 -47.33 -22.73 3.05
CA SER A 161 -46.49 -22.72 4.25
C SER A 161 -45.23 -23.60 4.13
N GLU A 162 -45.31 -24.70 3.39
CA GLU A 162 -44.21 -25.65 3.21
C GLU A 162 -43.12 -25.10 2.26
N GLY A 163 -43.52 -24.36 1.22
CA GLY A 163 -42.60 -23.67 0.32
C GLY A 163 -41.85 -22.51 1.00
N ILE A 164 -42.55 -21.72 1.83
CA ILE A 164 -41.94 -20.64 2.62
C ILE A 164 -40.97 -21.22 3.67
N LEU A 165 -41.35 -22.33 4.31
CA LEU A 165 -40.49 -23.02 5.27
C LEU A 165 -39.23 -23.56 4.59
N LYS A 166 -39.36 -24.11 3.38
CA LYS A 166 -38.23 -24.63 2.60
C LYS A 166 -37.25 -23.52 2.19
N ASP A 167 -37.76 -22.37 1.72
CA ASP A 167 -36.94 -21.18 1.40
C ASP A 167 -36.21 -20.62 2.63
N LEU A 168 -36.89 -20.58 3.80
CA LEU A 168 -36.26 -20.18 5.05
C LEU A 168 -35.13 -21.14 5.45
N ILE A 169 -35.34 -22.45 5.32
CA ILE A 169 -34.32 -23.47 5.65
C ILE A 169 -33.09 -23.31 4.75
N ASP A 170 -33.29 -23.10 3.45
CA ASP A 170 -32.19 -22.96 2.51
C ASP A 170 -31.40 -21.65 2.76
N LYS A 171 -32.06 -20.55 3.14
CA LYS A 171 -31.41 -19.30 3.57
C LYS A 171 -30.61 -19.45 4.86
N VAL A 172 -31.17 -20.14 5.86
CA VAL A 172 -30.46 -20.42 7.12
C VAL A 172 -29.21 -21.25 6.86
N ASN A 173 -29.28 -22.26 6.00
CA ASN A 173 -28.11 -23.06 5.64
C ASN A 173 -27.04 -22.24 4.89
N ASN A 174 -27.44 -21.32 4.01
CA ASN A 174 -26.48 -20.44 3.33
C ASN A 174 -25.78 -19.50 4.32
N VAL A 175 -26.54 -18.89 5.23
CA VAL A 175 -25.96 -18.05 6.30
C VAL A 175 -25.02 -18.87 7.19
N ASP A 176 -25.38 -20.11 7.52
CA ASP A 176 -24.51 -21.00 8.30
C ASP A 176 -23.17 -21.27 7.59
N THR A 177 -23.20 -21.47 6.27
CA THR A 177 -21.95 -21.62 5.49
C THR A 177 -21.13 -20.35 5.42
N GLU A 178 -21.75 -19.18 5.25
CA GLU A 178 -21.05 -17.89 5.23
C GLU A 178 -20.41 -17.56 6.58
N VAL A 179 -21.15 -17.82 7.68
CA VAL A 179 -20.65 -17.65 9.06
C VAL A 179 -19.45 -18.56 9.32
N HIS A 180 -19.51 -19.83 8.90
CA HIS A 180 -18.40 -20.75 9.09
C HIS A 180 -17.13 -20.29 8.35
N VAL A 181 -17.26 -19.80 7.10
CA VAL A 181 -16.12 -19.25 6.35
C VAL A 181 -15.54 -18.02 7.06
N LEU A 182 -16.39 -17.12 7.55
CA LEU A 182 -15.94 -15.91 8.26
C LEU A 182 -15.24 -16.26 9.58
N GLU A 183 -15.72 -17.27 10.30
CA GLU A 183 -15.10 -17.76 11.53
C GLU A 183 -13.70 -18.35 11.26
N GLU A 184 -13.53 -19.12 10.19
CA GLU A 184 -12.22 -19.64 9.77
C GLU A 184 -11.24 -18.51 9.43
N GLU A 185 -11.70 -17.49 8.71
CA GLU A 185 -10.88 -16.32 8.37
C GLU A 185 -10.48 -15.54 9.63
N TYR A 186 -11.42 -15.32 10.55
CA TYR A 186 -11.15 -14.65 11.82
C TYR A 186 -10.12 -15.40 12.68
N GLN A 187 -10.21 -16.73 12.74
CA GLN A 187 -9.21 -17.55 13.46
C GLN A 187 -7.81 -17.42 12.85
N LYS A 188 -7.74 -17.37 11.52
CA LYS A 188 -6.47 -17.17 10.81
C LYS A 188 -5.87 -15.79 11.09
N ASP A 189 -6.71 -14.75 11.08
CA ASP A 189 -6.28 -13.39 11.39
C ASP A 189 -5.79 -13.26 12.85
N LEU A 190 -6.43 -13.97 13.78
CA LEU A 190 -5.99 -14.04 15.18
C LEU A 190 -4.56 -14.60 15.31
N LEU A 191 -4.27 -15.69 14.58
CA LEU A 191 -2.94 -16.31 14.54
C LEU A 191 -1.88 -15.40 13.91
N ASP A 192 -2.23 -14.75 12.79
CA ASP A 192 -1.33 -13.80 12.12
C ASP A 192 -1.05 -12.58 13.02
N HIS A 193 -2.05 -12.09 13.75
CA HIS A 193 -1.89 -11.01 14.72
C HIS A 193 -0.93 -11.39 15.87
N ASP A 194 -1.09 -12.58 16.45
CA ASP A 194 -0.19 -13.06 17.50
C ASP A 194 1.25 -13.21 17.01
N LYS A 195 1.44 -13.67 15.77
CA LYS A 195 2.76 -13.73 15.15
C LYS A 195 3.40 -12.35 14.98
N LEU A 196 2.64 -11.36 14.50
CA LEU A 196 3.11 -9.98 14.37
C LEU A 196 3.47 -9.38 15.72
N ARG A 197 2.69 -9.70 16.77
CA ARG A 197 2.96 -9.25 18.14
C ARG A 197 4.28 -9.80 18.66
N GLN A 198 4.60 -11.06 18.36
CA GLN A 198 5.87 -11.67 18.71
C GLN A 198 7.04 -11.03 17.94
N GLU A 199 6.89 -10.83 16.62
CA GLU A 199 7.92 -10.18 15.80
C GLU A 199 8.22 -8.75 16.29
N LEU A 200 7.19 -8.01 16.71
CA LEU A 200 7.35 -6.67 17.27
C LEU A 200 8.13 -6.69 18.58
N ALA A 201 7.84 -7.64 19.48
CA ALA A 201 8.57 -7.80 20.73
C ALA A 201 10.06 -8.10 20.49
N ASP A 202 10.37 -8.96 19.51
CA ASP A 202 11.74 -9.29 19.13
C ASP A 202 12.49 -8.07 18.58
N ILE A 203 11.83 -7.25 17.75
CA ILE A 203 12.42 -6.01 17.22
C ILE A 203 12.67 -5.00 18.33
N GLN A 204 11.73 -4.86 19.28
CA GLN A 204 11.89 -3.97 20.42
C GLN A 204 13.06 -4.41 21.33
N ALA A 205 13.21 -5.72 21.57
CA ALA A 205 14.35 -6.25 22.31
C ALA A 205 15.68 -5.98 21.61
N LYS A 206 15.75 -6.16 20.27
CA LYS A 206 16.94 -5.85 19.48
C LYS A 206 17.29 -4.37 19.51
N ARG A 207 16.29 -3.47 19.45
CA ARG A 207 16.49 -2.03 19.59
C ARG A 207 17.07 -1.69 20.95
N ALA A 208 16.48 -2.20 22.03
CA ALA A 208 16.96 -1.94 23.40
C ALA A 208 18.41 -2.41 23.59
N LEU A 209 18.77 -3.56 23.03
CA LEU A 209 20.14 -4.05 23.03
C LEU A 209 21.08 -3.10 22.25
N MET A 210 20.67 -2.65 21.06
CA MET A 210 21.48 -1.72 20.25
C MET A 210 21.69 -0.37 20.95
N GLU A 211 20.65 0.16 21.61
CA GLU A 211 20.74 1.38 22.42
C GLU A 211 21.70 1.20 23.61
N ALA A 212 21.66 0.05 24.30
CA ALA A 212 22.59 -0.26 25.38
C ALA A 212 24.04 -0.36 24.89
N VAL A 213 24.28 -1.08 23.79
CA VAL A 213 25.61 -1.22 23.18
C VAL A 213 26.15 0.15 22.74
N MET A 214 25.33 0.98 22.09
CA MET A 214 25.72 2.34 21.74
C MET A 214 26.05 3.20 22.96
N GLY A 215 25.30 3.03 24.05
CA GLY A 215 25.56 3.71 25.32
C GLY A 215 26.91 3.32 25.93
N GLU A 216 27.22 2.02 26.02
CA GLU A 216 28.51 1.53 26.51
C GLU A 216 29.68 1.96 25.59
N MET A 217 29.48 1.90 24.27
CA MET A 217 30.47 2.35 23.29
C MET A 217 30.80 3.84 23.47
N LYS A 218 29.80 4.67 23.76
CA LYS A 218 30.00 6.10 24.03
C LYS A 218 30.78 6.33 25.33
N GLN A 219 30.52 5.56 26.39
CA GLN A 219 31.30 5.63 27.63
C GLN A 219 32.76 5.22 27.42
N LEU A 220 33.02 4.18 26.62
CA LEU A 220 34.37 3.76 26.25
C LEU A 220 35.10 4.83 25.41
N GLN A 221 34.36 5.54 24.54
CA GLN A 221 34.88 6.69 23.78
C GLN A 221 35.25 7.88 24.66
N GLU A 222 34.57 8.08 25.79
CA GLU A 222 34.91 9.15 26.75
C GLU A 222 36.12 8.78 27.63
N LEU A 223 36.37 7.48 27.86
CA LEU A 223 37.46 6.98 28.70
C LEU A 223 38.79 6.79 27.95
N GLY A 224 38.75 6.45 26.66
CA GLY A 224 39.92 6.53 25.79
C GLY A 224 39.82 7.79 24.96
N GLU A 225 40.76 8.74 25.07
CA GLU A 225 40.91 9.92 24.19
C GLU A 225 41.20 9.54 22.72
N TYR A 226 40.55 8.49 22.21
CA TYR A 226 40.71 7.97 20.87
C TYR A 226 39.50 8.41 20.03
N PRO A 227 39.69 9.28 19.03
CA PRO A 227 38.60 9.73 18.19
C PRO A 227 38.00 8.54 17.44
N PHE A 228 36.70 8.30 17.63
CA PHE A 228 35.98 7.32 16.83
C PHE A 228 35.81 7.89 15.41
N PHE A 229 36.63 7.41 14.50
CA PHE A 229 36.27 7.40 13.10
C PHE A 229 35.38 6.17 12.87
N PRO A 230 34.25 6.28 12.14
CA PRO A 230 33.48 5.12 11.69
C PRO A 230 34.33 4.05 10.96
N SER A 231 35.54 4.42 10.52
CA SER A 231 36.43 3.63 9.66
C SER A 231 37.23 2.50 10.31
N VAL A 232 37.01 2.13 11.59
CA VAL A 232 37.76 1.01 12.22
C VAL A 232 37.02 -0.33 12.15
N LEU A 233 35.76 -0.33 11.75
CA LEU A 233 35.28 -1.45 10.95
C LEU A 233 35.91 -1.23 9.57
N SER A 234 36.81 -2.13 9.16
CA SER A 234 37.39 -2.12 7.81
C SER A 234 36.32 -1.69 6.80
N PRO A 235 36.62 -0.86 5.78
CA PRO A 235 35.63 -0.49 4.76
C PRO A 235 34.94 -1.73 4.16
N VAL A 236 35.61 -2.89 4.21
CA VAL A 236 35.05 -4.22 3.88
C VAL A 236 33.89 -4.63 4.81
N PHE A 237 33.96 -4.38 6.12
CA PHE A 237 32.92 -4.71 7.10
C PHE A 237 31.70 -3.78 7.01
N GLU A 238 31.89 -2.47 6.78
CA GLU A 238 30.78 -1.53 6.53
C GLU A 238 30.08 -1.81 5.19
N LEU A 239 30.83 -2.11 4.12
CA LEU A 239 30.26 -2.54 2.84
C LEU A 239 29.52 -3.87 2.95
N ILE A 240 30.07 -4.87 3.65
CA ILE A 240 29.41 -6.18 3.83
C ILE A 240 28.15 -6.06 4.69
N THR A 241 28.16 -5.24 5.74
CA THR A 241 26.98 -5.05 6.60
C THR A 241 25.91 -4.22 5.88
N CYS A 242 26.28 -3.16 5.15
CA CYS A 242 25.33 -2.39 4.32
C CYS A 242 24.75 -3.23 3.17
N ALA A 243 25.57 -4.05 2.51
CA ALA A 243 25.11 -4.96 1.47
C ALA A 243 24.15 -6.02 2.01
N ARG A 244 24.47 -6.65 3.15
CA ARG A 244 23.56 -7.61 3.81
C ARG A 244 22.26 -6.96 4.28
N ILE A 245 22.31 -5.75 4.83
CA ILE A 245 21.10 -5.02 5.24
C ILE A 245 20.25 -4.69 4.03
N ARG A 246 20.86 -4.23 2.91
CA ARG A 246 20.16 -4.03 1.63
C ARG A 246 19.50 -5.30 1.12
N GLU A 247 20.23 -6.41 1.06
CA GLU A 247 19.68 -7.68 0.58
C GLU A 247 18.49 -8.15 1.44
N ILE A 248 18.58 -8.03 2.77
CA ILE A 248 17.49 -8.38 3.68
C ILE A 248 16.29 -7.45 3.48
N LEU A 249 16.53 -6.14 3.31
CA LEU A 249 15.46 -5.17 3.08
C LEU A 249 14.75 -5.43 1.73
N VAL A 250 15.52 -5.60 0.66
CA VAL A 250 15.02 -5.87 -0.69
C VAL A 250 14.25 -7.20 -0.72
N SER A 251 14.77 -8.25 -0.09
CA SER A 251 14.09 -9.54 0.01
C SER A 251 12.76 -9.44 0.75
N ASN A 252 12.72 -8.73 1.88
CA ASN A 252 11.49 -8.56 2.66
C ASN A 252 10.45 -7.68 1.96
N ILE A 253 10.88 -6.59 1.30
CA ILE A 253 10.01 -5.72 0.51
C ILE A 253 9.44 -6.51 -0.68
N SER A 254 10.28 -7.26 -1.40
CA SER A 254 9.84 -8.09 -2.53
C SER A 254 8.81 -9.15 -2.10
N LYS A 255 9.00 -9.82 -0.96
CA LYS A 255 8.04 -10.80 -0.43
C LYS A 255 6.70 -10.15 -0.03
N ARG A 256 6.74 -8.96 0.58
CA ARG A 256 5.53 -8.20 0.93
C ARG A 256 4.77 -7.75 -0.31
N LEU A 257 5.46 -7.24 -1.32
CA LEU A 257 4.86 -6.84 -2.60
C LEU A 257 4.23 -8.03 -3.34
N GLN A 258 4.90 -9.18 -3.34
CA GLN A 258 4.37 -10.40 -3.94
C GLN A 258 3.11 -10.90 -3.21
N LYS A 259 3.09 -10.87 -1.87
CA LYS A 259 1.92 -11.24 -1.07
C LYS A 259 0.74 -10.28 -1.34
N LEU A 260 0.99 -8.98 -1.41
CA LEU A 260 -0.02 -7.96 -1.75
C LEU A 260 -0.58 -8.15 -3.17
N SER A 261 0.28 -8.45 -4.14
CA SER A 261 -0.13 -8.74 -5.52
C SER A 261 -1.01 -9.99 -5.62
N LEU A 262 -0.65 -11.07 -4.90
CA LEU A 262 -1.45 -12.29 -4.83
C LEU A 262 -2.82 -12.05 -4.18
N THR A 263 -2.88 -11.28 -3.09
CA THR A 263 -4.16 -10.95 -2.43
C THR A 263 -5.02 -10.02 -3.29
N GLY A 264 -4.40 -9.08 -4.00
CA GLY A 264 -5.09 -8.18 -4.93
C GLY A 264 -5.71 -8.96 -6.08
N SER A 265 -4.92 -9.83 -6.73
CA SER A 265 -5.39 -10.68 -7.83
C SER A 265 -6.50 -11.65 -7.42
N LYS A 266 -6.46 -12.15 -6.17
CA LYS A 266 -7.51 -13.04 -5.65
C LYS A 266 -8.83 -12.28 -5.47
N ARG A 267 -8.78 -11.07 -4.91
CA ARG A 267 -9.95 -10.20 -4.73
C ARG A 267 -10.56 -9.76 -6.06
N THR A 268 -9.75 -9.44 -7.07
CA THR A 268 -10.29 -9.14 -8.42
C THR A 268 -10.95 -10.34 -9.05
N ALA A 269 -10.38 -11.54 -8.94
CA ALA A 269 -10.99 -12.76 -9.47
C ALA A 269 -12.30 -13.14 -8.74
N GLU A 270 -12.37 -12.93 -7.42
CA GLU A 270 -13.60 -13.11 -6.63
C GLU A 270 -14.69 -12.12 -7.06
N MET A 271 -14.35 -10.83 -7.21
CA MET A 271 -15.27 -9.80 -7.70
C MET A 271 -15.75 -10.06 -9.13
N GLU A 272 -14.86 -10.46 -10.05
CA GLU A 272 -15.24 -10.82 -11.42
C GLU A 272 -16.20 -12.02 -11.46
N LYS A 273 -16.01 -12.99 -10.57
CA LYS A 273 -16.89 -14.15 -10.45
C LYS A 273 -18.27 -13.76 -9.90
N GLU A 274 -18.33 -12.87 -8.92
CA GLU A 274 -19.59 -12.31 -8.42
C GLU A 274 -20.33 -11.52 -9.50
N HIS A 275 -19.62 -10.67 -10.26
CA HIS A 275 -20.19 -9.95 -11.39
C HIS A 275 -20.73 -10.89 -12.48
N ALA A 276 -19.99 -11.95 -12.82
CA ALA A 276 -20.45 -12.95 -13.79
C ALA A 276 -21.68 -13.71 -13.28
N SER A 277 -21.70 -14.10 -12.00
CA SER A 277 -22.83 -14.77 -11.37
C SER A 277 -24.07 -13.88 -11.33
N LEU A 278 -23.90 -12.59 -11.01
CA LEU A 278 -24.98 -11.62 -10.98
C LEU A 278 -25.55 -11.37 -12.39
N ALA A 279 -24.68 -11.32 -13.41
CA ALA A 279 -25.10 -11.18 -14.80
C ALA A 279 -25.91 -12.40 -15.28
N GLU A 280 -25.51 -13.61 -14.94
CA GLU A 280 -26.28 -14.83 -15.25
C GLU A 280 -27.62 -14.89 -14.52
N GLU A 281 -27.66 -14.48 -13.25
CA GLU A 281 -28.88 -14.43 -12.43
C GLU A 281 -29.89 -13.44 -13.02
N LEU A 282 -29.43 -12.23 -13.38
CA LEU A 282 -30.24 -11.24 -14.08
C LEU A 282 -30.73 -11.79 -15.43
N GLN A 283 -29.85 -12.40 -16.22
CA GLN A 283 -30.24 -12.99 -17.49
C GLN A 283 -31.31 -14.08 -17.34
N ARG A 284 -31.28 -14.87 -16.26
CA ARG A 284 -32.33 -15.86 -15.95
C ARG A 284 -33.65 -15.22 -15.52
N GLN A 285 -33.61 -14.16 -14.71
CA GLN A 285 -34.82 -13.47 -14.25
C GLN A 285 -35.57 -12.76 -15.37
N TYR A 286 -34.86 -12.27 -16.39
CA TYR A 286 -35.46 -11.54 -17.51
C TYR A 286 -35.66 -12.39 -18.79
N ALA A 287 -35.37 -13.69 -18.74
CA ALA A 287 -35.68 -14.61 -19.83
C ALA A 287 -37.14 -15.08 -19.77
N CYS A 288 -37.88 -14.94 -20.89
CA CYS A 288 -39.26 -15.43 -20.98
C CYS A 288 -39.29 -16.98 -20.89
N PRO A 289 -40.04 -17.58 -19.94
CA PRO A 289 -40.08 -19.04 -19.75
C PRO A 289 -40.62 -19.83 -20.95
N GLY A 290 -41.40 -19.17 -21.83
CA GLY A 290 -42.05 -19.83 -22.97
C GLY A 290 -41.25 -19.80 -24.28
N CYS A 291 -40.34 -18.84 -24.46
CA CYS A 291 -39.59 -18.68 -25.72
C CYS A 291 -38.08 -18.41 -25.54
N GLY A 292 -37.59 -18.26 -24.31
CA GLY A 292 -36.16 -18.07 -24.01
C GLY A 292 -35.57 -16.72 -24.42
N VAL A 293 -36.40 -15.79 -24.90
CA VAL A 293 -35.95 -14.45 -25.31
C VAL A 293 -35.68 -13.59 -24.07
N ASN A 294 -34.51 -12.96 -24.04
CA ASN A 294 -34.09 -12.05 -22.99
C ASN A 294 -34.77 -10.68 -23.16
N ASN A 295 -35.61 -10.28 -22.22
CA ASN A 295 -36.41 -9.06 -22.29
C ASN A 295 -35.57 -7.77 -22.08
N MET A 296 -34.28 -7.88 -21.75
CA MET A 296 -33.38 -6.72 -21.54
C MET A 296 -32.82 -6.10 -22.83
N VAL A 297 -32.86 -6.80 -23.97
CA VAL A 297 -32.26 -6.31 -25.23
C VAL A 297 -32.91 -5.02 -25.74
N GLY A 298 -34.14 -4.70 -25.32
CA GLY A 298 -34.85 -3.47 -25.72
C GLY A 298 -34.53 -2.21 -24.90
N LEU A 299 -33.77 -2.31 -23.80
CA LEU A 299 -33.47 -1.16 -22.93
C LEU A 299 -32.12 -0.49 -23.23
N GLU A 300 -31.19 -1.21 -23.87
CA GLU A 300 -29.87 -0.66 -24.25
C GLU A 300 -29.95 0.25 -25.49
N GLU A 301 -30.95 0.07 -26.37
CA GLU A 301 -31.18 0.98 -27.52
C GLU A 301 -31.84 2.31 -27.14
N ALA A 302 -32.34 2.46 -25.90
CA ALA A 302 -32.98 3.69 -25.43
C ALA A 302 -32.03 4.66 -24.69
N ALA A 303 -30.76 4.27 -24.53
CA ALA A 303 -29.75 5.03 -23.78
C ALA A 303 -28.57 5.55 -24.63
N SER A 304 -28.65 5.48 -25.96
CA SER A 304 -27.71 6.13 -26.91
C SER A 304 -28.26 7.44 -27.46
#